data_AF-A0A7X7NRA0-F1
#
_entry.id   AF-A0A7X7NRA0-F1
#
_cell.length_a   1.000
_cell.length_b   1.000
_cell.length_c   1.000
_cell.angle_alpha   90.00
_cell.angle_beta   90.00
_cell.angle_gamma   90.00
#
_symmetry.space_group_name_H-M   'P 1'
#
loop_
_entity.id
_entity.type
_entity.pdbx_description
1 polymer ?
#
loop_
_entity_poly.entity_id
_entity_poly.type
_entity_poly.pdbx_seq_one_letter_code
_entity_poly.pdbx_strand_id
1 'polypeptide(L)'
;MALPHHPEQDRSGRARPVAWGERLPRWLGLPLGLLAVLVGVLLATRPLTSLSALTLTLGVAFVVMGLATLLSDQEGRTAWDVARGLGWLLLGLLVLVWLRTSFELLALAVGIVLVVAGGVRIWGAATGRRPATPGPARVGNALLGAAEVVIGVLAVRWPDLTLLAVAVIFAVRLVVLGLGLIRRAVSRRTARRTTVPGAGAGGPGATAYDPPAGTTGRPWLRLVGGVLALVLALGATFLGLQARAGSPVVDAFYATPEQVPDEPGVLLRSEPFTRDVPDGATGWRLLYTTTAADGAPATASAIVVVPAGGTAGPVPVVAWAHGTTGFATQCAPSLLEHPFEAGAMPALEPALERGWAVVATDYTGLGTPGPHPYLIGLGEGRSVLDAIRAAHQLSGADLSEDTVVWGHSQGGHAALWTGQLAAEYAPELSLAGVVAMAPAADVETLAESLPDSSVGALFASYVIAGYAAHYPEITLEEQVIPPARTLVREMSGRCLSEPSVVASFVSLLSLARDQSVYARPPAEGALGVRLRENVPTGPFPMPVLLAQGEADELILPTDQGSYVNRLCAAGVSVDFRSYPDRDHLSLVEPESELIDELLSWTADRFDGAPVTGGCG
;
A
#
# COMPACT_ATOMS: atom_id res chain seq x y z
N MET A 1 21.00 73.27 -51.47
CA MET A 1 22.23 72.71 -50.88
C MET A 1 21.82 72.08 -49.55
N ALA A 2 21.49 70.79 -49.56
CA ALA A 2 21.00 70.06 -48.40
C ALA A 2 21.94 68.87 -48.17
N LEU A 3 22.55 68.81 -46.99
CA LEU A 3 23.30 67.66 -46.50
C LEU A 3 22.46 66.98 -45.40
N PRO A 4 22.37 65.64 -45.38
CA PRO A 4 21.60 64.91 -44.38
C PRO A 4 22.45 64.58 -43.14
N HIS A 5 21.89 64.74 -41.95
CA HIS A 5 22.46 64.20 -40.72
C HIS A 5 21.91 62.79 -40.44
N HIS A 6 22.83 61.83 -40.33
CA HIS A 6 22.60 60.43 -39.93
C HIS A 6 22.11 60.31 -38.48
N PRO A 7 21.26 59.32 -38.15
CA PRO A 7 21.04 58.89 -36.77
C PRO A 7 22.12 57.88 -36.33
N GLU A 8 22.70 58.11 -35.15
CA GLU A 8 23.55 57.17 -34.43
C GLU A 8 22.76 55.88 -34.11
N GLN A 9 23.29 54.75 -34.59
CA GLN A 9 22.88 53.42 -34.17
C GLN A 9 23.59 53.06 -32.85
N ASP A 10 22.81 52.86 -31.79
CA ASP A 10 23.29 52.23 -30.57
C ASP A 10 23.60 50.74 -30.83
N ARG A 11 24.87 50.37 -30.65
CA ARG A 11 25.40 49.02 -30.80
C ARG A 11 25.05 48.17 -29.57
N SER A 12 23.81 47.74 -29.43
CA SER A 12 23.48 46.49 -28.71
C SER A 12 22.08 45.99 -29.03
N GLY A 13 21.89 45.44 -30.24
CA GLY A 13 20.68 44.70 -30.63
C GLY A 13 20.48 43.39 -29.85
N ARG A 14 20.17 43.47 -28.55
CA ARG A 14 19.64 42.37 -27.75
C ARG A 14 18.39 42.82 -27.01
N ALA A 15 17.24 42.42 -27.54
CA ALA A 15 15.98 42.47 -26.80
C ALA A 15 16.15 41.72 -25.47
N ARG A 16 15.89 42.42 -24.35
CA ARG A 16 15.81 41.78 -23.03
C ARG A 16 14.69 40.73 -23.05
N PRO A 17 14.90 39.50 -22.56
CA PRO A 17 13.80 38.56 -22.41
C PRO A 17 12.84 39.13 -21.36
N VAL A 18 11.69 39.60 -21.83
CA VAL A 18 10.59 40.03 -20.96
C VAL A 18 10.11 38.79 -20.21
N ALA A 19 10.31 38.78 -18.90
CA ALA A 19 9.82 37.72 -18.04
C ALA A 19 8.28 37.68 -18.16
N TRP A 20 7.74 36.52 -18.50
CA TRP A 20 6.31 36.27 -18.78
C TRP A 20 5.35 36.71 -17.65
N GLY A 21 5.85 37.04 -16.45
CA GLY A 21 5.05 37.46 -15.30
C GLY A 21 4.55 38.90 -15.30
N GLU A 22 4.98 39.77 -16.22
CA GLU A 22 4.63 41.20 -16.16
C GLU A 22 3.40 41.62 -16.99
N ARG A 23 2.80 40.69 -17.75
CA ARG A 23 1.64 40.97 -18.63
C ARG A 23 0.29 40.40 -18.17
N LEU A 24 0.19 39.86 -16.95
CA LEU A 24 -1.09 39.34 -16.46
C LEU A 24 -2.02 40.49 -16.02
N PRO A 25 -3.24 40.61 -16.60
CA PRO A 25 -4.21 41.61 -16.19
C PRO A 25 -4.52 41.52 -14.69
N ARG A 26 -4.59 42.67 -14.02
CA ARG A 26 -4.69 42.78 -12.55
C ARG A 26 -5.87 42.03 -11.94
N TRP A 27 -6.97 41.93 -12.67
CA TRP A 27 -8.18 41.23 -12.24
C TRP A 27 -8.04 39.71 -12.26
N LEU A 28 -7.06 39.17 -13.01
CA LEU A 28 -6.81 37.73 -13.13
C LEU A 28 -5.89 37.19 -12.04
N GLY A 29 -5.00 38.01 -11.44
CA GLY A 29 -3.98 37.53 -10.50
C GLY A 29 -4.52 36.95 -9.19
N LEU A 30 -5.58 37.54 -8.64
CA LEU A 30 -6.25 37.06 -7.42
C LEU A 30 -7.05 35.77 -7.67
N PRO A 31 -7.95 35.68 -8.67
CA PRO A 31 -8.68 34.44 -8.94
C PRO A 31 -7.76 33.31 -9.41
N LEU A 32 -6.72 33.58 -10.22
CA LEU A 32 -5.72 32.56 -10.58
C LEU A 32 -4.89 32.10 -9.37
N GLY A 33 -4.55 33.02 -8.45
CA GLY A 33 -3.85 32.69 -7.22
C GLY A 33 -4.68 31.80 -6.30
N LEU A 34 -5.96 32.14 -6.10
CA LEU A 34 -6.91 31.33 -5.32
C LEU A 34 -7.17 29.97 -5.96
N LEU A 35 -7.35 29.93 -7.29
CA LEU A 35 -7.52 28.68 -8.03
C LEU A 35 -6.29 27.78 -7.91
N ALA A 36 -5.08 28.34 -8.03
CA ALA A 36 -3.83 27.58 -7.87
C ALA A 36 -3.66 27.02 -6.45
N VAL A 37 -4.05 27.77 -5.41
CA VAL A 37 -4.08 27.26 -4.03
C VAL A 37 -5.13 26.16 -3.88
N LEU A 38 -6.35 26.37 -4.36
CA LEU A 38 -7.44 25.40 -4.26
C LEU A 38 -7.09 24.08 -4.95
N VAL A 39 -6.64 24.16 -6.21
CA VAL A 39 -6.18 22.98 -6.96
C VAL A 39 -4.98 22.34 -6.28
N GLY A 40 -4.02 23.14 -5.79
CA GLY A 40 -2.84 22.61 -5.09
C GLY A 40 -3.20 21.87 -3.80
N VAL A 41 -4.15 22.39 -3.00
CA VAL A 41 -4.64 21.72 -1.79
C VAL A 41 -5.41 20.45 -2.13
N LEU A 42 -6.25 20.48 -3.17
CA LEU A 42 -7.03 19.32 -3.61
C LEU A 42 -6.14 18.20 -4.17
N LEU A 43 -5.08 18.56 -4.92
CA LEU A 43 -4.06 17.63 -5.40
C LEU A 43 -3.19 17.05 -4.27
N ALA A 44 -2.97 17.80 -3.19
CA ALA A 44 -2.21 17.34 -2.02
C ALA A 44 -3.01 16.42 -1.09
N THR A 45 -4.33 16.61 -1.05
CA THR A 45 -5.24 15.86 -0.17
C THR A 45 -5.84 14.61 -0.83
N ARG A 46 -5.79 14.50 -2.17
CA ARG A 46 -6.37 13.38 -2.93
C ARG A 46 -5.44 12.84 -4.03
N PRO A 47 -4.33 12.17 -3.71
CA PRO A 47 -3.26 11.82 -4.65
C PRO A 47 -3.66 10.86 -5.78
N LEU A 48 -4.56 9.90 -5.56
CA LEU A 48 -5.02 9.02 -6.64
C LEU A 48 -5.79 9.82 -7.72
N THR A 49 -6.64 10.76 -7.29
CA THR A 49 -7.26 11.73 -8.21
C THR A 49 -6.25 12.74 -8.74
N SER A 50 -5.20 13.05 -7.97
CA SER A 50 -4.10 13.94 -8.33
C SER A 50 -3.28 13.37 -9.49
N LEU A 51 -3.07 12.06 -9.58
CA LEU A 51 -2.38 11.45 -10.72
C LEU A 51 -3.17 11.60 -12.02
N SER A 52 -4.49 11.40 -11.96
CA SER A 52 -5.40 11.63 -13.10
C SER A 52 -5.54 13.11 -13.46
N ALA A 53 -5.59 13.98 -12.46
CA ALA A 53 -5.65 15.42 -12.64
C ALA A 53 -4.30 16.00 -13.11
N LEU A 54 -3.17 15.44 -12.67
CA LEU A 54 -1.82 15.82 -13.08
C LEU A 54 -1.58 15.44 -14.53
N THR A 55 -1.94 14.23 -14.93
CA THR A 55 -1.87 13.79 -16.34
C THR A 55 -2.74 14.67 -17.24
N LEU A 56 -3.98 14.96 -16.82
CA LEU A 56 -4.86 15.89 -17.53
C LEU A 56 -4.25 17.31 -17.61
N THR A 57 -3.77 17.84 -16.49
CA THR A 57 -3.22 19.20 -16.41
C THR A 57 -1.94 19.32 -17.22
N LEU A 58 -1.06 18.32 -17.17
CA LEU A 58 0.19 18.28 -17.92
C LEU A 58 -0.10 18.16 -19.43
N GLY A 59 -1.02 17.29 -19.82
CA GLY A 59 -1.48 17.16 -21.21
C GLY A 59 -2.05 18.47 -21.76
N VAL A 60 -2.96 19.12 -21.01
CA VAL A 60 -3.52 20.42 -21.37
C VAL A 60 -2.43 21.50 -21.42
N ALA A 61 -1.51 21.54 -20.46
CA ALA A 61 -0.42 22.51 -20.42
C ALA A 61 0.51 22.38 -21.63
N PHE A 62 0.84 21.16 -22.06
CA PHE A 62 1.63 20.93 -23.27
C PHE A 62 0.89 21.36 -24.54
N VAL A 63 -0.41 21.09 -24.65
CA VAL A 63 -1.24 21.58 -25.76
C VAL A 63 -1.27 23.11 -25.79
N VAL A 64 -1.51 23.76 -24.64
CA VAL A 64 -1.54 25.23 -24.53
C VAL A 64 -0.16 25.83 -24.86
N MET A 65 0.93 25.22 -24.40
CA MET A 65 2.29 25.67 -24.69
C MET A 65 2.65 25.50 -26.17
N GLY A 66 2.21 24.40 -26.80
CA GLY A 66 2.36 24.19 -28.24
C GLY A 66 1.59 25.22 -29.07
N LEU A 67 0.31 25.46 -28.73
CA LEU A 67 -0.51 26.52 -29.34
C LEU A 67 0.10 27.90 -29.14
N ALA A 68 0.52 28.25 -27.92
CA ALA A 68 1.14 29.54 -27.63
C ALA A 68 2.43 29.75 -28.44
N THR A 69 3.23 28.69 -28.64
CA THR A 69 4.44 28.73 -29.48
C THR A 69 4.10 28.93 -30.95
N LEU A 70 3.02 28.29 -31.44
CA LEU A 70 2.55 28.42 -32.83
C LEU A 70 1.78 29.71 -33.10
N LEU A 71 1.26 30.37 -32.08
CA LEU A 71 0.49 31.62 -32.16
C LEU A 71 1.29 32.86 -31.75
N SER A 72 2.48 32.70 -31.13
CA SER A 72 3.31 33.85 -30.75
C SER A 72 3.88 34.55 -31.98
N ASP A 73 3.41 35.76 -32.25
CA ASP A 73 3.88 36.57 -33.37
C ASP A 73 5.30 37.07 -33.07
N GLN A 74 6.27 36.52 -33.79
CA GLN A 74 7.70 36.83 -33.66
C GLN A 74 8.21 37.06 -35.07
N GLU A 75 8.70 38.27 -35.37
CA GLU A 75 9.43 38.54 -36.61
C GLU A 75 10.64 37.60 -36.69
N GLY A 76 10.72 36.77 -37.73
CA GLY A 76 11.81 35.80 -37.93
C GLY A 76 11.55 34.37 -37.44
N ARG A 77 10.29 33.90 -37.44
CA ARG A 77 9.94 32.49 -37.15
C ARG A 77 10.77 31.50 -37.98
N THR A 78 11.41 30.55 -37.31
CA THR A 78 12.19 29.49 -37.95
C THR A 78 11.38 28.19 -38.09
N ALA A 79 11.77 27.31 -39.03
CA ALA A 79 11.18 25.97 -39.14
C ALA A 79 11.31 25.15 -37.84
N TRP A 80 12.34 25.44 -37.04
CA TRP A 80 12.56 24.83 -35.73
C TRP A 80 11.50 25.26 -34.69
N ASP A 81 11.05 26.52 -34.73
CA ASP A 81 10.00 27.00 -33.82
C ASP A 81 8.65 26.33 -34.10
N VAL A 82 8.34 26.11 -35.39
CA VAL A 82 7.14 25.38 -35.82
C VAL A 82 7.24 23.90 -35.42
N ALA A 83 8.36 23.24 -35.70
CA ALA A 83 8.59 21.85 -35.31
C ALA A 83 8.48 21.64 -33.79
N ARG A 84 9.03 22.58 -33.00
CA ARG A 84 8.93 22.55 -31.54
C ARG A 84 7.50 22.77 -31.05
N GLY A 85 6.75 23.69 -31.64
CA GLY A 85 5.34 23.93 -31.32
C GLY A 85 4.46 22.71 -31.62
N LEU A 86 4.66 22.08 -32.78
CA LEU A 86 4.00 20.82 -33.17
C LEU A 86 4.41 19.66 -32.26
N GLY A 87 5.67 19.59 -31.85
CA GLY A 87 6.17 18.60 -30.90
C GLY A 87 5.47 18.67 -29.53
N TRP A 88 5.27 19.88 -28.99
CA TRP A 88 4.51 20.07 -27.75
C TRP A 88 3.04 19.70 -27.89
N LEU A 89 2.41 19.98 -29.04
CA LEU A 89 1.04 19.56 -29.30
C LEU A 89 0.89 18.04 -29.36
N LEU A 90 1.75 17.38 -30.14
CA LEU A 90 1.76 15.92 -30.24
C LEU A 90 2.01 15.27 -28.88
N LEU A 91 2.95 15.79 -28.10
CA LEU A 91 3.22 15.29 -26.75
C LEU A 91 2.02 15.50 -25.81
N GLY A 92 1.35 16.65 -25.88
CA GLY A 92 0.15 16.92 -25.09
C GLY A 92 -1.01 15.99 -25.45
N LEU A 93 -1.26 15.76 -26.74
CA LEU A 93 -2.26 14.80 -27.21
C LEU A 93 -1.92 13.35 -26.83
N LEU A 94 -0.66 12.95 -26.94
CA LEU A 94 -0.17 11.63 -26.51
C LEU A 94 -0.41 11.42 -25.01
N VAL A 95 -0.13 12.44 -24.18
CA VAL A 95 -0.37 12.39 -22.73
C VAL A 95 -1.86 12.21 -22.42
N LEU A 96 -2.73 12.93 -23.13
CA LEU A 96 -4.18 12.91 -22.90
C LEU A 96 -4.85 11.61 -23.38
N VAL A 97 -4.37 11.02 -24.48
CA VAL A 97 -4.98 9.83 -25.12
C VAL A 97 -4.37 8.52 -24.63
N TRP A 98 -3.05 8.47 -24.42
CA TRP A 98 -2.30 7.20 -24.26
C TRP A 98 -1.71 7.03 -22.86
N LEU A 99 -1.25 8.11 -22.21
CA LEU A 99 -0.68 8.03 -20.85
C LEU A 99 -1.73 8.07 -19.73
N ARG A 100 -3.00 8.34 -20.06
CA ARG A 100 -4.12 8.16 -19.13
C ARG A 100 -4.33 6.69 -18.76
N THR A 101 -3.89 5.77 -19.62
CA THR A 101 -4.03 4.31 -19.48
C THR A 101 -2.74 3.61 -19.03
N SER A 102 -1.59 4.30 -18.97
CA SER A 102 -0.29 3.67 -18.65
C SER A 102 0.63 4.62 -17.87
N PHE A 103 0.41 4.72 -16.56
CA PHE A 103 1.20 5.55 -15.64
C PHE A 103 2.68 5.11 -15.56
N GLU A 104 2.99 3.83 -15.75
CA GLU A 104 4.37 3.30 -15.76
C GLU A 104 5.24 3.97 -16.85
N LEU A 105 4.67 4.24 -18.02
CA LEU A 105 5.37 4.92 -19.11
C LEU A 105 5.63 6.40 -18.80
N LEU A 106 4.76 7.04 -18.03
CA LEU A 106 4.94 8.44 -17.60
C LEU A 106 6.10 8.55 -16.63
N ALA A 107 6.16 7.66 -15.62
CA ALA A 107 7.23 7.63 -14.65
C ALA A 107 8.59 7.35 -15.31
N LEU A 108 8.63 6.38 -16.22
CA LEU A 108 9.82 6.07 -17.01
C LEU A 108 10.29 7.27 -17.84
N ALA A 109 9.37 7.94 -18.53
CA ALA A 109 9.69 9.13 -19.33
C ALA A 109 10.21 10.28 -18.46
N VAL A 110 9.56 10.56 -17.33
CA VAL A 110 9.98 11.60 -16.37
C VAL A 110 11.35 11.26 -15.78
N GLY A 111 11.58 10.00 -15.41
CA GLY A 111 12.85 9.54 -14.87
C GLY A 111 14.00 9.69 -15.84
N ILE A 112 13.83 9.26 -17.09
CA ILE A 112 14.83 9.42 -18.15
C ILE A 112 15.14 10.92 -18.37
N VAL A 113 14.12 11.77 -18.43
CA VAL A 113 14.31 13.22 -18.60
C VAL A 113 15.08 13.83 -17.44
N LEU A 114 14.80 13.44 -16.20
CA LEU A 114 15.50 13.92 -15.01
C LEU A 114 16.97 13.47 -14.98
N VAL A 115 17.26 12.21 -15.35
CA VAL A 115 18.64 11.70 -15.47
C VAL A 115 19.42 12.48 -16.52
N VAL A 116 18.84 12.68 -17.71
CA VAL A 116 19.48 13.41 -18.81
C VAL A 116 19.68 14.89 -18.44
N ALA A 117 18.66 15.55 -17.89
CA ALA A 117 18.73 16.96 -17.48
C ALA A 117 19.77 17.18 -16.37
N GLY A 118 19.79 16.30 -15.36
CA GLY A 118 20.77 16.32 -14.28
C GLY A 118 22.20 16.12 -14.80
N GLY A 119 22.40 15.16 -15.72
CA GLY A 119 23.68 14.94 -16.40
C GLY A 119 24.17 16.15 -17.19
N VAL A 120 23.29 16.79 -17.97
CA VAL A 120 23.60 18.04 -18.70
C VAL A 120 23.97 19.17 -17.73
N ARG A 121 23.31 19.26 -16.57
CA ARG A 121 23.58 20.28 -15.55
C ARG A 121 24.94 20.05 -14.86
N ILE A 122 25.28 18.80 -14.55
CA ILE A 122 26.60 18.41 -14.03
C ILE A 122 27.69 18.74 -15.05
N TRP A 123 27.48 18.34 -16.31
CA TRP A 123 28.41 18.61 -17.41
C TRP A 123 28.62 20.12 -17.63
N GLY A 124 27.55 20.91 -17.59
CA GLY A 124 27.61 22.37 -17.70
C GLY A 124 28.34 23.04 -16.53
N ALA A 125 28.26 22.48 -15.33
CA ALA A 125 29.01 22.94 -14.16
C ALA A 125 30.51 22.58 -14.27
N ALA A 126 30.84 21.42 -14.81
CA ALA A 126 32.21 20.94 -14.99
C ALA A 126 32.96 21.64 -16.14
N THR A 127 32.28 21.88 -17.27
CA THR A 127 32.92 22.45 -18.49
C THR A 127 33.06 23.98 -18.48
N GLY A 128 32.52 24.67 -17.47
CA GLY A 128 32.77 26.11 -17.27
C GLY A 128 32.26 27.05 -18.37
N ARG A 129 31.39 26.58 -19.28
CA ARG A 129 30.93 27.31 -20.49
C ARG A 129 30.11 28.59 -20.24
N ARG A 130 29.95 29.05 -18.99
CA ARG A 130 29.39 30.36 -18.65
C ARG A 130 30.41 31.20 -17.87
N PRO A 131 31.08 32.18 -18.51
CA PRO A 131 31.97 33.10 -17.82
C PRO A 131 31.12 33.95 -16.86
N ALA A 132 31.56 34.11 -15.61
CA ALA A 132 30.89 34.83 -14.51
C ALA A 132 29.86 34.08 -13.62
N THR A 133 30.03 32.78 -13.34
CA THR A 133 29.35 32.13 -12.21
C THR A 133 30.33 31.90 -11.04
N PRO A 134 30.08 32.46 -9.83
CA PRO A 134 30.92 32.24 -8.64
C PRO A 134 31.07 30.76 -8.29
N GLY A 135 32.21 30.34 -7.74
CA GLY A 135 32.50 28.96 -7.32
C GLY A 135 31.35 28.27 -6.54
N PRO A 136 30.74 28.91 -5.53
CA PRO A 136 29.62 28.34 -4.78
C PRO A 136 28.38 28.04 -5.63
N ALA A 137 28.13 28.84 -6.67
CA ALA A 137 27.01 28.63 -7.58
C ALA A 137 27.26 27.47 -8.57
N ARG A 138 28.52 27.18 -8.92
CA ARG A 138 28.89 26.02 -9.73
C ARG A 138 28.71 24.73 -8.96
N VAL A 139 29.20 24.70 -7.71
CA VAL A 139 29.01 23.58 -6.79
C VAL A 139 27.52 23.35 -6.53
N GLY A 140 26.74 24.40 -6.25
CA GLY A 140 25.29 24.28 -6.08
C GLY A 140 24.57 23.71 -7.31
N ASN A 141 24.97 24.09 -8.53
CA ASN A 141 24.41 23.53 -9.76
C ASN A 141 24.79 22.06 -9.98
N ALA A 142 26.01 21.67 -9.64
CA ALA A 142 26.45 20.28 -9.71
C ALA A 142 25.68 19.39 -8.71
N LEU A 143 25.49 19.88 -7.48
CA LEU A 143 24.70 19.19 -6.44
C LEU A 143 23.22 19.07 -6.84
N LEU A 144 22.62 20.12 -7.40
CA LEU A 144 21.26 20.06 -7.96
C LEU A 144 21.16 19.05 -9.12
N GLY A 145 22.16 19.01 -10.00
CA GLY A 145 22.20 18.03 -11.08
C GLY A 145 22.36 16.60 -10.57
N ALA A 146 23.17 16.38 -9.53
CA ALA A 146 23.31 15.09 -8.87
C ALA A 146 22.00 14.65 -8.21
N ALA A 147 21.31 15.56 -7.51
CA ALA A 147 19.99 15.29 -6.95
C ALA A 147 18.96 14.93 -8.05
N GLU A 148 18.97 15.63 -9.19
CA GLU A 148 18.10 15.30 -10.34
C GLU A 148 18.40 13.92 -10.94
N VAL A 149 19.67 13.52 -11.03
CA VAL A 149 20.05 12.16 -11.46
C VAL A 149 19.58 11.11 -10.46
N VAL A 150 19.80 11.33 -9.16
CA VAL A 150 19.34 10.40 -8.11
C VAL A 150 17.82 10.26 -8.13
N ILE A 151 17.09 11.38 -8.16
CA ILE A 151 15.62 11.39 -8.26
C ILE A 151 15.16 10.73 -9.58
N GLY A 152 15.87 10.94 -10.68
CA GLY A 152 15.56 10.32 -11.97
C GLY A 152 15.80 8.80 -11.99
N VAL A 153 16.85 8.31 -11.33
CA VAL A 153 17.09 6.86 -11.15
C VAL A 153 16.03 6.27 -10.23
N LEU A 154 15.68 6.95 -9.15
CA LEU A 154 14.55 6.56 -8.28
C LEU A 154 13.23 6.55 -9.07
N ALA A 155 13.01 7.48 -9.98
CA ALA A 155 11.83 7.50 -10.87
C ALA A 155 11.75 6.30 -11.81
N VAL A 156 12.88 5.82 -12.31
CA VAL A 156 12.93 4.64 -13.18
C VAL A 156 12.82 3.34 -12.37
N ARG A 157 13.43 3.29 -11.18
CA ARG A 157 13.42 2.10 -10.33
C ARG A 157 12.11 1.95 -9.56
N TRP A 158 11.52 3.05 -9.11
CA TRP A 158 10.30 3.14 -8.30
C TRP A 158 9.31 4.13 -8.96
N PRO A 159 8.75 3.75 -10.11
CA PRO A 159 7.89 4.63 -10.91
C PRO A 159 6.71 5.19 -10.11
N ASP A 160 6.11 4.38 -9.25
CA ASP A 160 4.85 4.72 -8.56
C ASP A 160 5.05 5.66 -7.37
N LEU A 161 6.04 5.37 -6.50
CA LEU A 161 6.46 6.29 -5.42
C LEU A 161 6.92 7.63 -5.97
N THR A 162 7.55 7.62 -7.14
CA THR A 162 8.03 8.85 -7.78
C THR A 162 6.90 9.67 -8.37
N LEU A 163 5.89 9.05 -8.99
CA LEU A 163 4.71 9.77 -9.45
C LEU A 163 3.93 10.39 -8.29
N LEU A 164 3.79 9.65 -7.17
CA LEU A 164 3.16 10.17 -5.96
C LEU A 164 3.96 11.36 -5.38
N ALA A 165 5.28 11.21 -5.24
CA ALA A 165 6.15 12.28 -4.77
C ALA A 165 6.13 13.49 -5.71
N VAL A 166 6.14 13.28 -7.04
CA VAL A 166 6.05 14.34 -8.05
C VAL A 166 4.69 15.04 -7.95
N ALA A 167 3.60 14.31 -7.77
CA ALA A 167 2.26 14.88 -7.59
C ALA A 167 2.19 15.75 -6.33
N VAL A 168 2.72 15.28 -5.19
CA VAL A 168 2.79 16.04 -3.94
C VAL A 168 3.67 17.29 -4.08
N ILE A 169 4.87 17.15 -4.67
CA ILE A 169 5.78 18.29 -4.92
C ILE A 169 5.13 19.30 -5.86
N PHE A 170 4.44 18.84 -6.90
CA PHE A 170 3.71 19.69 -7.83
C PHE A 170 2.57 20.42 -7.14
N ALA A 171 1.79 19.73 -6.30
CA ALA A 171 0.72 20.30 -5.50
C ALA A 171 1.23 21.40 -4.56
N VAL A 172 2.30 21.13 -3.80
CA VAL A 172 2.96 22.12 -2.92
C VAL A 172 3.48 23.32 -3.73
N ARG A 173 4.10 23.09 -4.89
CA ARG A 173 4.55 24.17 -5.78
C ARG A 173 3.39 25.04 -6.27
N LEU A 174 2.25 24.43 -6.59
CA LEU A 174 1.06 25.14 -7.04
C LEU A 174 0.48 26.02 -5.93
N VAL A 175 0.46 25.53 -4.68
CA VAL A 175 0.10 26.32 -3.50
C VAL A 175 1.05 27.50 -3.30
N VAL A 176 2.36 27.26 -3.32
CA VAL A 176 3.37 28.32 -3.15
C VAL A 176 3.26 29.38 -4.26
N LEU A 177 3.04 28.96 -5.51
CA LEU A 177 2.79 29.85 -6.63
C LEU A 177 1.53 30.69 -6.41
N GLY A 178 0.43 30.05 -6.01
CA GLY A 178 -0.85 30.70 -5.75
C GLY A 178 -0.76 31.74 -4.62
N LEU A 179 -0.14 31.39 -3.49
CA LEU A 179 0.15 32.32 -2.39
C LEU A 179 1.04 33.50 -2.84
N GLY A 180 2.01 33.24 -3.72
CA GLY A 180 2.85 34.28 -4.32
C GLY A 180 2.06 35.27 -5.19
N LEU A 181 1.10 34.78 -5.98
CA LEU A 181 0.21 35.60 -6.80
C LEU A 181 -0.75 36.42 -5.93
N ILE A 182 -1.34 35.82 -4.89
CA ILE A 182 -2.20 36.50 -3.92
C ILE A 182 -1.42 37.61 -3.22
N ARG A 183 -0.21 37.32 -2.70
CA ARG A 183 0.63 38.31 -2.01
C ARG A 183 0.97 39.50 -2.91
N ARG A 184 1.26 39.28 -4.20
CA ARG A 184 1.55 40.36 -5.17
C ARG A 184 0.30 41.19 -5.50
N ALA A 185 -0.86 40.56 -5.57
CA ALA A 185 -2.13 41.25 -5.80
C ALA A 185 -2.52 42.12 -4.60
N VAL A 186 -2.24 41.66 -3.37
CA VAL A 186 -2.55 42.37 -2.11
C VAL A 186 -1.52 43.44 -1.77
N SER A 187 -0.21 43.18 -1.88
CA SER A 187 0.84 44.12 -1.44
C SER A 187 0.95 45.39 -2.28
N ARG A 188 0.49 45.36 -3.54
CA ARG A 188 0.42 46.55 -4.41
C ARG A 188 -0.80 47.43 -4.14
N ARG A 189 -1.77 47.01 -3.31
CA ARG A 189 -2.85 47.87 -2.79
C ARG A 189 -2.36 48.77 -1.65
N THR A 190 -1.41 48.31 -0.85
CA THR A 190 -0.94 49.03 0.34
C THR A 190 0.01 50.20 0.02
N ALA A 191 0.68 50.17 -1.14
CA ALA A 191 1.62 51.21 -1.57
C ALA A 191 0.97 52.47 -2.18
N ARG A 192 -0.37 52.61 -2.17
CA ARG A 192 -1.09 53.72 -2.82
C ARG A 192 -1.72 54.73 -1.87
N ARG A 193 -1.22 54.85 -0.62
CA ARG A 193 -1.82 55.74 0.40
C ARG A 193 -0.89 56.73 1.09
N THR A 194 0.28 57.04 0.53
CA THR A 194 1.12 58.14 1.00
C THR A 194 1.47 59.09 -0.13
N THR A 195 0.67 60.14 -0.26
CA THR A 195 1.01 61.36 -0.99
C THR A 195 0.79 62.52 -0.03
N VAL A 196 1.87 63.21 0.33
CA VAL A 196 1.85 64.52 1.01
C VAL A 196 2.58 65.50 0.08
N PRO A 197 1.99 66.65 -0.29
CA PRO A 197 2.62 67.65 -1.15
C PRO A 197 3.30 68.77 -0.35
N GLY A 198 4.46 69.26 -0.79
CA GLY A 198 5.06 70.49 -0.24
C GLY A 198 6.52 70.80 -0.64
N ALA A 199 6.66 71.67 -1.65
CA ALA A 199 7.69 72.69 -1.97
C ALA A 199 9.13 72.67 -1.39
N GLY A 200 10.10 73.03 -2.25
CA GLY A 200 11.35 73.73 -1.86
C GLY A 200 12.52 73.56 -2.84
N ALA A 201 12.93 74.64 -3.49
CA ALA A 201 13.98 74.69 -4.53
C ALA A 201 15.43 74.78 -3.96
N GLY A 202 16.42 74.33 -4.75
CA GLY A 202 17.81 74.84 -4.64
C GLY A 202 18.96 73.88 -5.03
N GLY A 203 19.52 74.06 -6.23
CA GLY A 203 20.98 74.02 -6.52
C GLY A 203 21.74 72.67 -6.62
N PRO A 204 22.77 72.54 -7.48
CA PRO A 204 23.27 71.26 -8.01
C PRO A 204 24.51 70.71 -7.29
N GLY A 205 24.59 69.39 -7.10
CA GLY A 205 25.78 68.73 -6.57
C GLY A 205 25.70 67.20 -6.58
N ALA A 206 26.50 66.59 -7.46
CA ALA A 206 26.99 65.20 -7.42
C ALA A 206 25.97 64.06 -7.16
N THR A 207 25.33 63.56 -8.22
CA THR A 207 24.77 62.21 -8.21
C THR A 207 25.89 61.19 -8.34
N ALA A 208 26.25 60.56 -7.22
CA ALA A 208 26.85 59.24 -7.23
C ALA A 208 25.90 58.29 -7.99
N TYR A 209 26.38 57.71 -9.08
CA TYR A 209 25.69 56.63 -9.79
C TYR A 209 25.84 55.35 -8.95
N ASP A 210 24.88 55.13 -8.04
CA ASP A 210 24.64 53.79 -7.51
C ASP A 210 23.86 53.00 -8.58
N PRO A 211 24.42 51.91 -9.14
CA PRO A 211 23.67 51.08 -10.07
C PRO A 211 22.51 50.40 -9.32
N PRO A 212 21.35 50.19 -9.98
CA PRO A 212 20.24 49.52 -9.34
C PRO A 212 20.67 48.10 -8.98
N ALA A 213 20.38 47.69 -7.74
CA ALA A 213 20.55 46.33 -7.24
C ALA A 213 19.80 45.34 -8.14
N GLY A 214 20.47 44.92 -9.22
CA GLY A 214 20.09 43.75 -9.99
C GLY A 214 20.08 42.58 -9.04
N THR A 215 18.99 41.82 -9.08
CA THR A 215 18.75 40.63 -8.27
C THR A 215 19.83 39.57 -8.51
N THR A 216 20.99 39.76 -7.91
CA THR A 216 22.01 38.74 -7.66
C THR A 216 21.43 37.85 -6.56
N GLY A 217 20.58 36.91 -6.97
CA GLY A 217 20.13 35.83 -6.10
C GLY A 217 21.37 35.22 -5.43
N ARG A 218 21.49 35.43 -4.11
CA ARG A 218 22.71 35.21 -3.35
C ARG A 218 23.26 33.81 -3.67
N PRO A 219 24.50 33.65 -4.17
CA PRO A 219 25.03 32.36 -4.65
C PRO A 219 25.00 31.26 -3.58
N TRP A 220 25.01 31.64 -2.29
CA TRP A 220 24.83 30.73 -1.18
C TRP A 220 23.43 30.09 -1.11
N LEU A 221 22.36 30.76 -1.55
CA LEU A 221 21.00 30.19 -1.59
C LEU A 221 20.91 29.00 -2.57
N ARG A 222 21.70 29.03 -3.66
CA ARG A 222 21.77 27.93 -4.62
C ARG A 222 22.61 26.76 -4.09
N LEU A 223 23.67 27.07 -3.35
CA LEU A 223 24.46 26.05 -2.64
C LEU A 223 23.61 25.37 -1.57
N VAL A 224 22.94 26.13 -0.70
CA VAL A 224 22.06 25.62 0.35
C VAL A 224 20.90 24.82 -0.24
N GLY A 225 20.25 25.32 -1.30
CA GLY A 225 19.18 24.61 -1.99
C GLY A 225 19.65 23.29 -2.63
N GLY A 226 20.84 23.26 -3.21
CA GLY A 226 21.42 22.04 -3.80
C GLY A 226 21.87 21.01 -2.76
N VAL A 227 22.47 21.46 -1.65
CA VAL A 227 22.82 20.59 -0.51
C VAL A 227 21.55 19.99 0.10
N LEU A 228 20.52 20.81 0.36
CA LEU A 228 19.26 20.35 0.93
C LEU A 228 18.56 19.33 0.01
N ALA A 229 18.51 19.60 -1.30
CA ALA A 229 17.91 18.67 -2.27
C ALA A 229 18.65 17.33 -2.32
N LEU A 230 19.99 17.33 -2.29
CA LEU A 230 20.79 16.11 -2.30
C LEU A 230 20.65 15.33 -0.99
N VAL A 231 20.66 16.00 0.16
CA VAL A 231 20.45 15.37 1.48
C VAL A 231 19.07 14.74 1.56
N LEU A 232 18.02 15.42 1.10
CA LEU A 232 16.67 14.85 1.05
C LEU A 232 16.58 13.64 0.11
N ALA A 233 17.22 13.69 -1.06
CA ALA A 233 17.23 12.57 -2.01
C ALA A 233 17.99 11.35 -1.45
N LEU A 234 19.15 11.56 -0.83
CA LEU A 234 19.93 10.50 -0.18
C LEU A 234 19.21 9.95 1.07
N GLY A 235 18.57 10.81 1.85
CA GLY A 235 17.77 10.41 3.02
C GLY A 235 16.57 9.55 2.62
N ALA A 236 15.83 9.94 1.58
CA ALA A 236 14.74 9.14 1.03
C ALA A 236 15.23 7.78 0.48
N THR A 237 16.41 7.76 -0.16
CA THR A 237 17.04 6.51 -0.62
C THR A 237 17.40 5.60 0.56
N PHE A 238 18.02 6.15 1.60
CA PHE A 238 18.39 5.40 2.81
C PHE A 238 17.16 4.85 3.56
N LEU A 239 16.13 5.67 3.75
CA LEU A 239 14.85 5.25 4.34
C LEU A 239 14.19 4.13 3.52
N GLY A 240 14.16 4.24 2.19
CA GLY A 240 13.59 3.21 1.32
C GLY A 240 14.42 1.91 1.29
N LEU A 241 15.74 1.99 1.46
CA LEU A 241 16.59 0.80 1.62
C LEU A 241 16.36 0.12 2.98
N GLN A 242 16.25 0.89 4.07
CA GLN A 242 15.95 0.35 5.40
C GLN A 242 14.56 -0.28 5.46
N ALA A 243 13.57 0.32 4.80
CA ALA A 243 12.22 -0.24 4.69
C ALA A 243 12.19 -1.61 3.98
N ARG A 244 13.15 -1.89 3.09
CA ARG A 244 13.28 -3.18 2.37
C ARG A 244 14.17 -4.19 3.09
N ALA A 245 15.07 -3.71 3.96
CA ALA A 245 15.92 -4.58 4.76
C ALA A 245 15.15 -5.37 5.83
N GLY A 246 13.88 -5.04 6.07
CA GLY A 246 12.99 -5.72 7.03
C GLY A 246 12.06 -6.77 6.42
N SER A 247 12.06 -7.00 5.10
CA SER A 247 11.21 -8.06 4.52
C SER A 247 11.81 -9.44 4.84
N PRO A 248 11.04 -10.38 5.40
CA PRO A 248 11.53 -11.71 5.76
C PRO A 248 12.13 -12.43 4.55
N VAL A 249 13.25 -13.13 4.75
CA VAL A 249 13.88 -13.94 3.70
C VAL A 249 13.34 -15.35 3.79
N VAL A 250 12.73 -15.83 2.71
CA VAL A 250 12.33 -17.24 2.58
C VAL A 250 13.61 -18.08 2.45
N ASP A 251 13.91 -18.87 3.48
CA ASP A 251 15.11 -19.70 3.51
C ASP A 251 14.92 -21.06 2.80
N ALA A 252 15.98 -21.87 2.73
CA ALA A 252 15.97 -23.15 2.01
C ALA A 252 15.02 -24.21 2.62
N PHE A 253 14.60 -24.05 3.89
CA PHE A 253 13.62 -24.93 4.54
C PHE A 253 12.29 -24.97 3.79
N TYR A 254 11.88 -23.85 3.19
CA TYR A 254 10.58 -23.71 2.52
C TYR A 254 10.60 -24.13 1.04
N ALA A 255 11.75 -24.49 0.50
CA ALA A 255 11.88 -24.81 -0.93
C ALA A 255 11.20 -26.15 -1.27
N THR A 256 10.08 -26.14 -1.98
CA THR A 256 9.35 -27.35 -2.39
C THR A 256 10.26 -28.39 -3.08
N PRO A 257 10.15 -29.69 -2.77
CA PRO A 257 10.89 -30.73 -3.49
C PRO A 257 10.51 -30.76 -4.97
N GLU A 258 11.40 -31.25 -5.83
CA GLU A 258 11.14 -31.33 -7.29
C GLU A 258 9.90 -32.16 -7.63
N GLN A 259 9.60 -33.17 -6.82
CA GLN A 259 8.36 -33.94 -6.88
C GLN A 259 7.66 -33.83 -5.53
N VAL A 260 6.48 -33.21 -5.53
CA VAL A 260 5.59 -33.14 -4.38
C VAL A 260 4.77 -34.43 -4.35
N PRO A 261 4.77 -35.20 -3.24
CA PRO A 261 3.86 -36.33 -3.09
C PRO A 261 2.40 -35.91 -3.26
N ASP A 262 1.61 -36.71 -3.97
CA ASP A 262 0.18 -36.46 -4.19
C ASP A 262 -0.66 -36.65 -2.90
N GLU A 263 -0.12 -37.38 -1.92
CA GLU A 263 -0.78 -37.62 -0.64
C GLU A 263 -0.74 -36.35 0.22
N PRO A 264 -1.89 -35.81 0.66
CA PRO A 264 -1.93 -34.62 1.49
C PRO A 264 -1.55 -34.93 2.95
N GLY A 265 -0.95 -33.96 3.63
CA GLY A 265 -0.56 -34.06 5.04
C GLY A 265 0.73 -34.82 5.32
N VAL A 266 1.55 -35.13 4.31
CA VAL A 266 2.84 -35.82 4.49
C VAL A 266 3.88 -34.85 5.04
N LEU A 267 4.53 -35.21 6.15
CA LEU A 267 5.64 -34.44 6.72
C LEU A 267 6.89 -34.59 5.85
N LEU A 268 7.30 -33.50 5.20
CA LEU A 268 8.49 -33.47 4.33
C LEU A 268 9.75 -33.14 5.12
N ARG A 269 9.67 -32.12 5.99
CA ARG A 269 10.79 -31.64 6.81
C ARG A 269 10.29 -31.09 8.15
N SER A 270 11.12 -31.21 9.16
CA SER A 270 10.92 -30.60 10.47
C SER A 270 12.24 -30.08 11.03
N GLU A 271 12.23 -28.89 11.62
CA GLU A 271 13.38 -28.31 12.33
C GLU A 271 12.93 -27.68 13.66
N PRO A 272 13.79 -27.64 14.71
CA PRO A 272 13.47 -26.91 15.92
C PRO A 272 13.13 -25.45 15.66
N PHE A 273 12.15 -24.93 16.38
CA PHE A 273 11.69 -23.54 16.30
C PHE A 273 11.67 -22.93 17.70
N THR A 274 12.22 -21.72 17.84
CA THR A 274 12.43 -21.11 19.17
C THR A 274 11.90 -19.68 19.30
N ARG A 275 11.48 -19.04 18.20
CA ARG A 275 10.98 -17.65 18.24
C ARG A 275 9.62 -17.63 18.93
N ASP A 276 9.49 -16.80 19.97
CA ASP A 276 8.29 -16.63 20.77
C ASP A 276 7.67 -17.96 21.27
N VAL A 277 8.48 -19.00 21.42
CA VAL A 277 8.07 -20.25 22.06
C VAL A 277 8.24 -20.06 23.57
N PRO A 278 7.17 -20.22 24.38
CA PRO A 278 7.26 -20.01 25.83
C PRO A 278 8.25 -20.94 26.52
N ASP A 279 8.79 -20.48 27.65
CA ASP A 279 9.65 -21.30 28.50
C ASP A 279 8.91 -22.57 28.95
N GLY A 280 9.59 -23.71 28.87
CA GLY A 280 8.96 -24.99 29.18
C GLY A 280 8.02 -25.49 28.07
N ALA A 281 8.14 -25.00 26.85
CA ALA A 281 7.55 -25.60 25.65
C ALA A 281 8.64 -26.01 24.64
N THR A 282 8.30 -26.90 23.71
CA THR A 282 9.16 -27.26 22.58
C THR A 282 8.44 -26.91 21.28
N GLY A 283 9.17 -26.22 20.39
CA GLY A 283 8.65 -25.77 19.11
C GLY A 283 9.35 -26.44 17.93
N TRP A 284 8.61 -26.66 16.85
CA TRP A 284 9.13 -27.04 15.54
C TRP A 284 8.49 -26.22 14.44
N ARG A 285 9.22 -26.02 13.35
CA ARG A 285 8.61 -25.67 12.07
C ARG A 285 8.56 -26.90 11.18
N LEU A 286 7.47 -27.02 10.42
CA LEU A 286 7.18 -28.12 9.51
C LEU A 286 7.12 -27.60 8.08
N LEU A 287 7.51 -28.44 7.14
CA LEU A 287 7.09 -28.35 5.74
C LEU A 287 6.33 -29.64 5.43
N TYR A 288 5.14 -29.51 4.86
CA TYR A 288 4.26 -30.65 4.61
C TYR A 288 3.54 -30.51 3.25
N THR A 289 3.04 -31.62 2.73
CA THR A 289 2.22 -31.64 1.50
C THR A 289 0.78 -31.25 1.81
N THR A 290 0.11 -30.60 0.88
CA THR A 290 -1.33 -30.31 0.98
C THR A 290 -1.91 -30.24 -0.43
N THR A 291 -3.21 -30.00 -0.52
CA THR A 291 -3.91 -29.83 -1.79
C THR A 291 -4.29 -28.37 -1.96
N ALA A 292 -3.81 -27.74 -3.04
CA ALA A 292 -4.13 -26.36 -3.39
C ALA A 292 -5.65 -26.17 -3.63
N ALA A 293 -6.09 -24.91 -3.70
CA ALA A 293 -7.50 -24.58 -3.90
C ALA A 293 -8.09 -25.18 -5.20
N ASP A 294 -7.27 -25.33 -6.24
CA ASP A 294 -7.64 -25.93 -7.54
C ASP A 294 -7.55 -27.47 -7.58
N GLY A 295 -7.10 -28.10 -6.48
CA GLY A 295 -6.93 -29.55 -6.37
C GLY A 295 -5.53 -30.07 -6.70
N ALA A 296 -4.58 -29.20 -7.09
CA ALA A 296 -3.21 -29.63 -7.38
C ALA A 296 -2.42 -29.97 -6.09
N PRO A 297 -1.50 -30.96 -6.13
CA PRO A 297 -0.53 -31.17 -5.05
C PRO A 297 0.30 -29.91 -4.80
N ALA A 298 0.41 -29.52 -3.54
CA ALA A 298 1.14 -28.34 -3.09
C ALA A 298 1.90 -28.63 -1.79
N THR A 299 2.66 -27.64 -1.34
CA THR A 299 3.29 -27.68 -0.01
C THR A 299 2.88 -26.46 0.78
N ALA A 300 2.83 -26.61 2.09
CA ALA A 300 2.67 -25.52 3.04
C ALA A 300 3.60 -25.75 4.23
N SER A 301 3.76 -24.72 5.07
CA SER A 301 4.53 -24.80 6.31
C SER A 301 3.64 -24.55 7.53
N ALA A 302 4.13 -24.95 8.69
CA ALA A 302 3.45 -24.77 9.97
C ALA A 302 4.44 -24.63 11.11
N ILE A 303 3.99 -24.10 12.24
CA ILE A 303 4.66 -24.16 13.54
C ILE A 303 3.89 -25.15 14.41
N VAL A 304 4.59 -26.00 15.16
CA VAL A 304 4.00 -26.84 16.22
C VAL A 304 4.66 -26.48 17.52
N VAL A 305 3.86 -26.23 18.55
CA VAL A 305 4.33 -25.97 19.91
C VAL A 305 3.66 -26.95 20.86
N VAL A 306 4.44 -27.65 21.66
CA VAL A 306 3.94 -28.59 22.67
C VAL A 306 4.49 -28.23 24.05
N PRO A 307 3.72 -28.46 25.14
CA PRO A 307 4.24 -28.33 26.50
C PRO A 307 5.42 -29.28 26.73
N ALA A 308 6.51 -28.80 27.32
CA ALA A 308 7.65 -29.64 27.71
C ALA A 308 7.33 -30.39 29.01
N GLY A 309 7.70 -31.68 29.07
CA GLY A 309 7.61 -32.44 30.32
C GLY A 309 7.06 -33.85 30.21
N GLY A 310 6.61 -34.30 29.03
CA GLY A 310 5.95 -35.58 28.87
C GLY A 310 4.60 -35.56 29.55
N THR A 311 3.54 -35.47 28.76
CA THR A 311 2.18 -35.59 29.28
C THR A 311 1.89 -37.04 29.68
N ALA A 312 0.91 -37.26 30.54
CA ALA A 312 0.53 -38.60 30.98
C ALA A 312 -0.02 -39.49 29.84
N GLY A 313 -0.24 -38.91 28.66
CA GLY A 313 -0.69 -39.52 27.40
C GLY A 313 -0.71 -38.47 26.29
N PRO A 314 -1.27 -38.79 25.12
CA PRO A 314 -1.29 -37.88 23.98
C PRO A 314 -1.93 -36.52 24.28
N VAL A 315 -1.37 -35.43 23.76
CA VAL A 315 -1.85 -34.05 24.02
C VAL A 315 -2.95 -33.62 23.05
N PRO A 316 -4.09 -33.10 23.53
CA PRO A 316 -5.11 -32.49 22.67
C PRO A 316 -4.54 -31.36 21.81
N VAL A 317 -5.09 -31.18 20.61
CA VAL A 317 -4.57 -30.23 19.62
C VAL A 317 -5.49 -29.03 19.49
N VAL A 318 -4.92 -27.83 19.64
CA VAL A 318 -5.49 -26.60 19.14
C VAL A 318 -4.89 -26.31 17.77
N ALA A 319 -5.67 -26.50 16.71
CA ALA A 319 -5.28 -26.11 15.37
C ALA A 319 -5.58 -24.62 15.17
N TRP A 320 -4.55 -23.79 15.11
CA TRP A 320 -4.69 -22.35 14.96
C TRP A 320 -4.58 -21.95 13.49
N ALA A 321 -5.69 -21.44 12.96
CA ALA A 321 -5.80 -20.78 11.68
C ALA A 321 -5.57 -19.28 11.89
N HIS A 322 -4.40 -18.77 11.49
CA HIS A 322 -4.02 -17.39 11.74
C HIS A 322 -4.87 -16.38 10.96
N GLY A 323 -5.07 -15.20 11.55
CA GLY A 323 -5.62 -14.03 10.88
C GLY A 323 -4.67 -13.45 9.82
N THR A 324 -5.06 -12.38 9.15
CA THR A 324 -4.27 -11.88 8.01
C THR A 324 -2.88 -11.39 8.43
N THR A 325 -1.84 -12.03 7.88
CA THR A 325 -0.43 -11.57 8.00
C THR A 325 0.05 -10.88 6.73
N GLY A 326 -0.55 -11.20 5.58
CA GLY A 326 -0.25 -10.65 4.27
C GLY A 326 -0.59 -11.65 3.15
N PHE A 327 -0.26 -11.29 1.91
CA PHE A 327 -0.49 -12.15 0.74
C PHE A 327 0.81 -12.68 0.12
N ALA A 328 1.91 -11.95 0.25
CA ALA A 328 3.19 -12.33 -0.32
C ALA A 328 3.81 -13.52 0.41
N THR A 329 4.60 -14.32 -0.29
CA THR A 329 5.21 -15.54 0.25
C THR A 329 6.00 -15.30 1.54
N GLN A 330 6.70 -14.18 1.69
CA GLN A 330 7.45 -13.88 2.90
C GLN A 330 6.59 -13.55 4.13
N CYS A 331 5.26 -13.48 3.98
CA CYS A 331 4.33 -13.13 5.06
C CYS A 331 3.82 -14.33 5.87
N ALA A 332 4.36 -15.53 5.66
CA ALA A 332 4.09 -16.67 6.53
C ALA A 332 4.40 -16.35 7.99
N PRO A 333 3.47 -16.60 8.94
CA PRO A 333 3.75 -16.51 10.37
C PRO A 333 5.11 -17.11 10.77
N SER A 334 5.43 -18.30 10.27
CA SER A 334 6.70 -18.99 10.55
C SER A 334 7.96 -18.29 10.04
N LEU A 335 7.84 -17.22 9.24
CA LEU A 335 8.95 -16.37 8.80
C LEU A 335 9.02 -15.04 9.58
N LEU A 336 7.93 -14.59 10.20
CA LEU A 336 7.83 -13.28 10.86
C LEU A 336 8.55 -13.23 12.20
N GLU A 337 9.03 -12.04 12.57
CA GLU A 337 9.73 -11.81 13.86
C GLU A 337 8.88 -12.28 15.05
N HIS A 338 7.60 -11.89 15.05
CA HIS A 338 6.60 -12.28 16.05
C HIS A 338 5.53 -13.19 15.42
N PRO A 339 5.77 -14.51 15.31
CA PRO A 339 4.93 -15.43 14.54
C PRO A 339 3.49 -15.52 15.05
N PHE A 340 3.30 -15.56 16.37
CA PHE A 340 1.99 -15.75 17.00
C PHE A 340 1.20 -14.43 17.09
N GLU A 341 1.87 -13.32 17.42
CA GLU A 341 1.25 -11.99 17.48
C GLU A 341 0.78 -11.53 16.09
N ALA A 342 1.61 -11.72 15.05
CA ALA A 342 1.30 -11.23 13.71
C ALA A 342 0.01 -11.82 13.11
N GLY A 343 -0.38 -13.02 13.55
CA GLY A 343 -1.61 -13.69 13.15
C GLY A 343 -2.78 -13.52 14.13
N ALA A 344 -2.59 -12.77 15.22
CA ALA A 344 -3.53 -12.61 16.34
C ALA A 344 -3.86 -13.94 17.07
N MET A 345 -2.85 -14.70 17.50
CA MET A 345 -3.04 -15.87 18.37
C MET A 345 -3.57 -15.41 19.74
N PRO A 346 -4.80 -15.81 20.15
CA PRO A 346 -5.43 -15.25 21.34
C PRO A 346 -4.79 -15.71 22.67
N ALA A 347 -4.32 -16.96 22.74
CA ALA A 347 -3.98 -17.57 24.03
C ALA A 347 -2.97 -18.72 23.91
N LEU A 348 -1.75 -18.45 23.40
CA LEU A 348 -0.71 -19.48 23.27
C LEU A 348 -0.27 -20.05 24.63
N GLU A 349 0.19 -19.19 25.54
CA GLU A 349 0.65 -19.62 26.86
C GLU A 349 -0.46 -20.32 27.67
N PRO A 350 -1.69 -19.76 27.79
CA PRO A 350 -2.77 -20.44 28.52
C PRO A 350 -3.20 -21.79 27.93
N ALA A 351 -3.04 -22.00 26.61
CA ALA A 351 -3.29 -23.29 25.96
C ALA A 351 -2.22 -24.32 26.35
N LEU A 352 -0.95 -23.92 26.34
CA LEU A 352 0.17 -24.78 26.74
C LEU A 352 0.10 -25.13 28.24
N GLU A 353 -0.26 -24.18 29.10
CA GLU A 353 -0.46 -24.42 30.54
C GLU A 353 -1.58 -25.43 30.83
N ARG A 354 -2.57 -25.54 29.93
CA ARG A 354 -3.64 -26.54 30.00
C ARG A 354 -3.24 -27.90 29.42
N GLY A 355 -2.00 -28.03 28.95
CA GLY A 355 -1.49 -29.28 28.39
C GLY A 355 -1.89 -29.49 26.92
N TRP A 356 -2.31 -28.45 26.20
CA TRP A 356 -2.68 -28.57 24.79
C TRP A 356 -1.50 -28.24 23.89
N ALA A 357 -1.37 -28.95 22.77
CA ALA A 357 -0.47 -28.59 21.70
C ALA A 357 -1.12 -27.52 20.80
N VAL A 358 -0.31 -26.68 20.17
CA VAL A 358 -0.76 -25.74 19.14
C VAL A 358 -0.12 -26.11 17.81
N VAL A 359 -0.95 -26.33 16.79
CA VAL A 359 -0.54 -26.54 15.39
C VAL A 359 -0.99 -25.33 14.58
N ALA A 360 -0.04 -24.53 14.13
CA ALA A 360 -0.24 -23.24 13.48
C ALA A 360 0.19 -23.31 12.02
N THR A 361 -0.74 -23.45 11.08
CA THR A 361 -0.38 -23.47 9.65
C THR A 361 -0.01 -22.06 9.16
N ASP A 362 0.85 -21.97 8.14
CA ASP A 362 1.02 -20.73 7.36
C ASP A 362 0.07 -20.63 6.16
N TYR A 363 -0.68 -21.68 5.79
CA TYR A 363 -1.37 -21.85 4.50
C TYR A 363 -0.43 -22.00 3.27
N THR A 364 -0.96 -22.55 2.18
CA THR A 364 -0.24 -22.58 0.89
C THR A 364 0.08 -21.18 0.40
N GLY A 365 1.22 -21.03 -0.30
CA GLY A 365 1.64 -19.76 -0.91
C GLY A 365 2.27 -18.74 0.05
N LEU A 366 2.09 -18.95 1.37
CA LEU A 366 2.87 -18.30 2.42
C LEU A 366 4.01 -19.25 2.83
N GLY A 367 5.23 -18.72 2.84
CA GLY A 367 6.48 -19.47 3.02
C GLY A 367 6.86 -20.29 1.79
N THR A 368 5.88 -20.91 1.14
CA THR A 368 6.02 -21.87 0.04
C THR A 368 5.63 -21.27 -1.32
N PRO A 369 6.07 -21.86 -2.45
CA PRO A 369 5.69 -21.41 -3.79
C PRO A 369 4.17 -21.50 -4.05
N GLY A 370 3.69 -20.62 -4.93
CA GLY A 370 2.29 -20.53 -5.31
C GLY A 370 1.59 -19.31 -4.71
N PRO A 371 0.39 -18.95 -5.20
CA PRO A 371 -0.38 -17.86 -4.63
C PRO A 371 -1.05 -18.26 -3.31
N HIS A 372 -1.11 -17.33 -2.35
CA HIS A 372 -1.85 -17.54 -1.11
C HIS A 372 -3.37 -17.51 -1.37
N PRO A 373 -4.15 -18.54 -0.97
CA PRO A 373 -5.60 -18.61 -1.19
C PRO A 373 -6.38 -17.71 -0.21
N TYR A 374 -6.06 -16.42 -0.18
CA TYR A 374 -6.65 -15.45 0.74
C TYR A 374 -8.18 -15.40 0.62
N LEU A 375 -8.88 -15.84 1.67
CA LEU A 375 -10.34 -16.01 1.70
C LEU A 375 -10.86 -16.91 0.57
N ILE A 376 -10.08 -17.95 0.24
CA ILE A 376 -10.48 -19.05 -0.64
C ILE A 376 -10.48 -20.33 0.19
N GLY A 377 -11.67 -20.74 0.61
CA GLY A 377 -11.86 -21.65 1.72
C GLY A 377 -11.32 -23.06 1.52
N LEU A 378 -11.35 -23.58 0.29
CA LEU A 378 -10.76 -24.88 -0.01
C LEU A 378 -9.26 -24.91 0.27
N GLY A 379 -8.51 -23.89 -0.13
CA GLY A 379 -7.06 -23.85 0.08
C GLY A 379 -6.70 -23.66 1.55
N GLU A 380 -7.39 -22.74 2.24
CA GLU A 380 -7.14 -22.45 3.66
C GLU A 380 -7.50 -23.65 4.55
N GLY A 381 -8.72 -24.20 4.41
CA GLY A 381 -9.18 -25.31 5.25
C GLY A 381 -8.38 -26.60 5.04
N ARG A 382 -7.99 -26.93 3.81
CA ARG A 382 -7.13 -28.09 3.52
C ARG A 382 -5.75 -27.94 4.14
N SER A 383 -5.17 -26.73 4.09
CA SER A 383 -3.89 -26.44 4.74
C SER A 383 -3.97 -26.69 6.25
N VAL A 384 -5.04 -26.27 6.93
CA VAL A 384 -5.22 -26.52 8.37
C VAL A 384 -5.30 -28.02 8.67
N LEU A 385 -6.13 -28.77 7.94
CA LEU A 385 -6.29 -30.22 8.13
C LEU A 385 -4.97 -30.98 7.88
N ASP A 386 -4.25 -30.60 6.83
CA ASP A 386 -2.99 -31.25 6.46
C ASP A 386 -1.83 -30.87 7.38
N ALA A 387 -1.86 -29.69 8.00
CA ALA A 387 -0.92 -29.33 9.06
C ALA A 387 -1.10 -30.23 10.28
N ILE A 388 -2.34 -30.57 10.65
CA ILE A 388 -2.63 -31.51 11.74
C ILE A 388 -2.07 -32.89 11.39
N ARG A 389 -2.38 -33.43 10.20
CA ARG A 389 -1.83 -34.72 9.71
C ARG A 389 -0.31 -34.77 9.77
N ALA A 390 0.35 -33.70 9.33
CA ALA A 390 1.80 -33.61 9.35
C ALA A 390 2.37 -33.53 10.77
N ALA A 391 1.67 -32.84 11.68
CA ALA A 391 2.05 -32.74 13.08
C ALA A 391 2.00 -34.10 13.79
N HIS A 392 1.04 -34.98 13.46
CA HIS A 392 0.98 -36.35 14.00
C HIS A 392 2.18 -37.22 13.59
N GLN A 393 2.90 -36.85 12.52
CA GLN A 393 4.12 -37.54 12.08
C GLN A 393 5.39 -37.02 12.78
N LEU A 394 5.28 -35.95 13.56
CA LEU A 394 6.42 -35.32 14.22
C LEU A 394 6.88 -36.14 15.43
N SER A 395 8.13 -36.60 15.39
CA SER A 395 8.72 -37.29 16.53
C SER A 395 8.89 -36.34 17.72
N GLY A 396 8.25 -36.67 18.85
CA GLY A 396 8.33 -35.90 20.10
C GLY A 396 7.13 -35.02 20.42
N ALA A 397 6.09 -34.98 19.57
CA ALA A 397 4.87 -34.23 19.85
C ALA A 397 3.77 -35.03 20.56
N ASP A 398 3.72 -36.36 20.40
CA ASP A 398 2.69 -37.28 20.96
C ASP A 398 1.29 -36.65 21.04
N LEU A 399 0.69 -36.37 19.88
CA LEU A 399 -0.60 -35.65 19.76
C LEU A 399 -1.79 -36.61 19.86
N SER A 400 -2.85 -36.19 20.54
CA SER A 400 -4.18 -36.82 20.51
C SER A 400 -4.89 -36.50 19.20
N GLU A 401 -5.83 -37.37 18.79
CA GLU A 401 -6.70 -37.14 17.63
C GLU A 401 -7.73 -36.02 17.88
N ASP A 402 -8.01 -35.69 19.14
CA ASP A 402 -8.97 -34.65 19.50
C ASP A 402 -8.42 -33.26 19.18
N THR A 403 -9.04 -32.60 18.21
CA THR A 403 -8.64 -31.27 17.74
C THR A 403 -9.77 -30.25 17.89
N VAL A 404 -9.45 -29.06 18.39
CA VAL A 404 -10.31 -27.88 18.27
C VAL A 404 -9.62 -26.85 17.39
N VAL A 405 -10.36 -26.31 16.41
CA VAL A 405 -9.82 -25.31 15.48
C VAL A 405 -10.14 -23.91 15.98
N TRP A 406 -9.14 -23.05 16.12
CA TRP A 406 -9.32 -21.64 16.46
C TRP A 406 -8.94 -20.76 15.27
N GLY A 407 -9.71 -19.70 15.03
CA GLY A 407 -9.32 -18.70 14.06
C GLY A 407 -9.99 -17.35 14.25
N HIS A 408 -9.26 -16.28 13.89
CA HIS A 408 -9.72 -14.89 13.96
C HIS A 408 -9.69 -14.23 12.58
N SER A 409 -10.68 -13.40 12.24
CA SER A 409 -10.70 -12.64 10.97
C SER A 409 -10.64 -13.59 9.76
N GLN A 410 -9.62 -13.49 8.89
CA GLN A 410 -9.33 -14.49 7.85
C GLN A 410 -9.20 -15.91 8.43
N GLY A 411 -8.50 -16.06 9.56
CA GLY A 411 -8.37 -17.33 10.26
C GLY A 411 -9.72 -17.89 10.71
N GLY A 412 -10.68 -17.02 11.05
CA GLY A 412 -12.03 -17.43 11.39
C GLY A 412 -12.78 -17.99 10.17
N HIS A 413 -12.59 -17.40 8.99
CA HIS A 413 -13.06 -17.98 7.72
C HIS A 413 -12.42 -19.35 7.45
N ALA A 414 -11.10 -19.45 7.58
CA ALA A 414 -10.35 -20.69 7.41
C ALA A 414 -10.80 -21.78 8.42
N ALA A 415 -11.08 -21.41 9.68
CA ALA A 415 -11.55 -22.33 10.71
C ALA A 415 -12.94 -22.91 10.38
N LEU A 416 -13.86 -22.07 9.88
CA LEU A 416 -15.18 -22.54 9.42
C LEU A 416 -15.05 -23.49 8.23
N TRP A 417 -14.22 -23.16 7.24
CA TRP A 417 -13.95 -24.06 6.11
C TRP A 417 -13.28 -25.35 6.54
N THR A 418 -12.37 -25.32 7.51
CA THR A 418 -11.76 -26.51 8.11
C THR A 418 -12.84 -27.44 8.66
N GLY A 419 -13.79 -26.91 9.45
CA GLY A 419 -14.92 -27.68 9.97
C GLY A 419 -15.83 -28.25 8.88
N GLN A 420 -16.12 -27.46 7.84
CA GLN A 420 -16.97 -27.87 6.72
C GLN A 420 -16.34 -29.00 5.90
N LEU A 421 -15.01 -28.98 5.71
CA LEU A 421 -14.29 -29.94 4.87
C LEU A 421 -13.89 -31.22 5.60
N ALA A 422 -13.76 -31.19 6.92
CA ALA A 422 -13.16 -32.27 7.70
C ALA A 422 -13.73 -33.66 7.39
N ALA A 423 -15.06 -33.81 7.39
CA ALA A 423 -15.70 -35.13 7.21
C ALA A 423 -15.48 -35.73 5.81
N GLU A 424 -15.22 -34.92 4.78
CA GLU A 424 -15.00 -35.40 3.41
C GLU A 424 -13.50 -35.50 3.08
N TYR A 425 -12.72 -34.49 3.47
CA TYR A 425 -11.30 -34.37 3.09
C TYR A 425 -10.36 -35.07 4.07
N ALA A 426 -10.69 -35.09 5.36
CA ALA A 426 -9.89 -35.70 6.42
C ALA A 426 -10.75 -36.47 7.44
N PRO A 427 -11.51 -37.49 6.98
CA PRO A 427 -12.45 -38.23 7.82
C PRO A 427 -11.80 -38.98 8.99
N GLU A 428 -10.48 -39.20 8.94
CA GLU A 428 -9.71 -39.80 10.00
C GLU A 428 -9.39 -38.84 11.17
N LEU A 429 -9.50 -37.52 10.96
CA LEU A 429 -9.27 -36.52 12.01
C LEU A 429 -10.56 -36.26 12.82
N SER A 430 -10.43 -36.22 14.15
CA SER A 430 -11.54 -35.94 15.07
C SER A 430 -11.57 -34.44 15.43
N LEU A 431 -12.41 -33.68 14.74
CA LEU A 431 -12.66 -32.28 15.13
C LEU A 431 -13.72 -32.22 16.24
N ALA A 432 -13.28 -31.95 17.46
CA ALA A 432 -14.14 -31.79 18.64
C ALA A 432 -14.90 -30.45 18.64
N GLY A 433 -14.42 -29.44 17.91
CA GLY A 433 -15.12 -28.17 17.73
C GLY A 433 -14.37 -27.16 16.88
N VAL A 434 -15.09 -26.10 16.48
CA VAL A 434 -14.53 -24.94 15.76
C VAL A 434 -14.90 -23.67 16.51
N VAL A 435 -13.92 -22.79 16.72
CA VAL A 435 -14.11 -21.45 17.26
C VAL A 435 -13.66 -20.43 16.20
N ALA A 436 -14.60 -19.63 15.73
CA ALA A 436 -14.33 -18.56 14.77
C ALA A 436 -14.69 -17.19 15.38
N MET A 437 -13.70 -16.32 15.47
CA MET A 437 -13.77 -15.02 16.16
C MET A 437 -13.69 -13.89 15.14
N ALA A 438 -14.69 -13.02 15.11
CA ALA A 438 -14.90 -12.00 14.07
C ALA A 438 -14.57 -12.54 12.65
N PRO A 439 -15.14 -13.69 12.24
CA PRO A 439 -14.69 -14.35 11.02
C PRO A 439 -15.07 -13.53 9.80
N ALA A 440 -14.17 -13.47 8.81
CA ALA A 440 -14.48 -12.98 7.46
C ALA A 440 -15.35 -13.98 6.68
N ALA A 441 -16.47 -14.43 7.26
CA ALA A 441 -17.26 -15.54 6.77
C ALA A 441 -18.08 -15.19 5.52
N ASP A 442 -18.80 -14.06 5.55
CA ASP A 442 -19.53 -13.57 4.37
C ASP A 442 -18.60 -12.74 3.48
N VAL A 443 -17.75 -13.44 2.72
CA VAL A 443 -16.70 -12.82 1.89
C VAL A 443 -17.29 -11.89 0.81
N GLU A 444 -18.50 -12.19 0.32
CA GLU A 444 -19.22 -11.31 -0.62
C GLU A 444 -19.59 -9.98 0.04
N THR A 445 -20.28 -10.04 1.19
CA THR A 445 -20.69 -8.84 1.92
C THR A 445 -19.49 -8.05 2.42
N LEU A 446 -18.44 -8.74 2.89
CA LEU A 446 -17.18 -8.11 3.24
C LEU A 446 -16.61 -7.33 2.05
N ALA A 447 -16.52 -7.93 0.87
CA ALA A 447 -15.98 -7.24 -0.29
C ALA A 447 -16.75 -5.96 -0.63
N GLU A 448 -18.07 -5.96 -0.43
CA GLU A 448 -18.93 -4.79 -0.62
C GLU A 448 -18.76 -3.71 0.46
N SER A 449 -18.44 -4.07 1.70
CA SER A 449 -18.25 -3.14 2.83
C SER A 449 -16.83 -2.58 2.93
N LEU A 450 -15.83 -3.27 2.38
CA LEU A 450 -14.44 -2.81 2.38
C LEU A 450 -14.26 -1.36 1.88
N PRO A 451 -14.92 -0.86 0.82
CA PRO A 451 -14.81 0.55 0.41
C PRO A 451 -15.12 1.59 1.50
N ASP A 452 -15.92 1.24 2.50
CA ASP A 452 -16.30 2.13 3.60
C ASP A 452 -15.32 2.05 4.79
N SER A 453 -14.47 1.02 4.83
CA SER A 453 -13.47 0.84 5.88
C SER A 453 -12.20 1.64 5.60
N SER A 454 -11.61 2.22 6.66
CA SER A 454 -10.36 2.96 6.55
C SER A 454 -9.20 2.08 6.04
N VAL A 455 -9.21 0.80 6.38
CA VAL A 455 -8.24 -0.22 5.96
C VAL A 455 -8.71 -1.02 4.73
N GLY A 456 -9.86 -0.64 4.17
CA GLY A 456 -10.56 -1.33 3.08
C GLY A 456 -9.74 -1.63 1.84
N ALA A 457 -9.01 -0.63 1.36
CA ALA A 457 -8.20 -0.74 0.15
C ALA A 457 -7.11 -1.83 0.24
N LEU A 458 -6.59 -2.09 1.44
CA LEU A 458 -5.61 -3.14 1.69
C LEU A 458 -6.25 -4.51 1.56
N PHE A 459 -7.31 -4.78 2.32
CA PHE A 459 -7.95 -6.09 2.29
C PHE A 459 -8.57 -6.37 0.91
N ALA A 460 -9.09 -5.33 0.25
CA ALA A 460 -9.53 -5.45 -1.14
C ALA A 460 -8.36 -5.81 -2.07
N SER A 461 -7.14 -5.31 -1.81
CA SER A 461 -5.96 -5.71 -2.57
C SER A 461 -5.62 -7.19 -2.42
N TYR A 462 -5.77 -7.75 -1.21
CA TYR A 462 -5.54 -9.17 -0.93
C TYR A 462 -6.62 -10.05 -1.55
N VAL A 463 -7.90 -9.67 -1.42
CA VAL A 463 -9.02 -10.38 -2.07
C VAL A 463 -8.81 -10.39 -3.58
N ILE A 464 -8.57 -9.25 -4.21
CA ILE A 464 -8.39 -9.20 -5.67
C ILE A 464 -7.16 -9.99 -6.12
N ALA A 465 -6.03 -9.88 -5.40
CA ALA A 465 -4.82 -10.61 -5.76
C ALA A 465 -5.01 -12.13 -5.61
N GLY A 466 -5.61 -12.59 -4.51
CA GLY A 466 -5.91 -14.00 -4.27
C GLY A 466 -6.86 -14.56 -5.32
N TYR A 467 -7.97 -13.87 -5.58
CA TYR A 467 -8.98 -14.33 -6.52
C TYR A 467 -8.48 -14.30 -7.98
N ALA A 468 -7.76 -13.25 -8.39
CA ALA A 468 -7.18 -13.20 -9.73
C ALA A 468 -6.07 -14.25 -9.96
N ALA A 469 -5.39 -14.67 -8.89
CA ALA A 469 -4.36 -15.70 -8.98
C ALA A 469 -4.93 -17.14 -9.06
N HIS A 470 -6.12 -17.38 -8.52
CA HIS A 470 -6.74 -18.71 -8.47
C HIS A 470 -7.87 -18.91 -9.50
N TYR A 471 -8.49 -17.83 -9.97
CA TYR A 471 -9.61 -17.89 -10.90
C TYR A 471 -9.24 -17.16 -12.22
N PRO A 472 -8.93 -17.88 -13.31
CA PRO A 472 -8.45 -17.30 -14.57
C PRO A 472 -9.40 -16.28 -15.21
N GLU A 473 -10.70 -16.36 -14.92
CA GLU A 473 -11.73 -15.42 -15.37
C GLU A 473 -11.73 -14.08 -14.62
N ILE A 474 -10.93 -13.95 -13.55
CA ILE A 474 -10.79 -12.73 -12.76
C ILE A 474 -9.42 -12.12 -13.08
N THR A 475 -9.41 -10.89 -13.59
CA THR A 475 -8.16 -10.17 -13.89
C THR A 475 -8.06 -8.89 -13.08
N LEU A 476 -6.83 -8.55 -12.68
CA LEU A 476 -6.55 -7.30 -11.95
C LEU A 476 -7.01 -6.08 -12.75
N GLU A 477 -6.83 -6.10 -14.08
CA GLU A 477 -7.18 -5.00 -14.98
C GLU A 477 -8.67 -4.70 -14.99
N GLU A 478 -9.52 -5.71 -14.90
CA GLU A 478 -10.96 -5.51 -14.90
C GLU A 478 -11.52 -5.21 -13.50
N GLN A 479 -10.89 -5.71 -12.44
CA GLN A 479 -11.36 -5.47 -11.07
C GLN A 479 -10.87 -4.16 -10.49
N VAL A 480 -9.73 -3.61 -10.93
CA VAL A 480 -9.09 -2.45 -10.27
C VAL A 480 -9.03 -1.24 -11.19
N ILE A 481 -9.44 -0.08 -10.64
CA ILE A 481 -9.35 1.19 -11.38
C ILE A 481 -7.89 1.46 -11.77
N PRO A 482 -7.60 1.96 -12.99
CA PRO A 482 -6.23 2.14 -13.47
C PRO A 482 -5.28 2.87 -12.49
N PRO A 483 -5.71 3.93 -11.76
CA PRO A 483 -4.84 4.60 -10.79
C PRO A 483 -4.48 3.76 -9.54
N ALA A 484 -5.29 2.74 -9.20
CA ALA A 484 -5.10 1.92 -8.00
C ALA A 484 -4.34 0.61 -8.29
N ARG A 485 -4.11 0.23 -9.55
CA ARG A 485 -3.49 -1.06 -9.91
C ARG A 485 -2.11 -1.27 -9.31
N THR A 486 -1.25 -0.24 -9.34
CA THR A 486 0.06 -0.38 -8.69
C THR A 486 -0.05 -0.37 -7.18
N LEU A 487 -0.99 0.41 -6.63
CA LEU A 487 -1.22 0.41 -5.20
C LEU A 487 -1.61 -0.99 -4.72
N VAL A 488 -2.55 -1.65 -5.42
CA VAL A 488 -2.97 -3.02 -5.13
C VAL A 488 -1.79 -3.99 -5.21
N ARG A 489 -0.98 -3.93 -6.27
CA ARG A 489 0.23 -4.78 -6.41
C ARG A 489 1.25 -4.57 -5.28
N GLU A 490 1.47 -3.31 -4.88
CA GLU A 490 2.40 -2.96 -3.80
C GLU A 490 1.88 -3.35 -2.43
N MET A 491 0.57 -3.18 -2.18
CA MET A 491 -0.08 -3.62 -0.94
C MET A 491 -0.06 -5.14 -0.81
N SER A 492 -0.39 -5.87 -1.89
CA SER A 492 -0.35 -7.34 -1.90
C SER A 492 1.07 -7.90 -1.71
N GLY A 493 2.09 -7.13 -2.05
CA GLY A 493 3.50 -7.51 -1.92
C GLY A 493 4.10 -7.36 -0.51
N ARG A 494 3.33 -6.84 0.46
CA ARG A 494 3.83 -6.52 1.82
C ARG A 494 3.07 -7.26 2.91
N CYS A 495 3.76 -7.46 4.03
CA CYS A 495 3.22 -8.08 5.23
C CYS A 495 2.70 -7.03 6.22
N LEU A 496 1.61 -7.30 6.92
CA LEU A 496 0.99 -6.36 7.86
C LEU A 496 1.90 -5.99 9.04
N SER A 497 2.78 -6.90 9.44
CA SER A 497 3.74 -6.71 10.52
C SER A 497 4.92 -5.79 10.16
N GLU A 498 5.14 -5.45 8.88
CA GLU A 498 6.26 -4.59 8.51
C GLU A 498 6.04 -3.14 9.00
N PRO A 499 7.02 -2.51 9.70
CA PRO A 499 6.93 -1.10 10.09
C PRO A 499 6.76 -0.14 8.89
N SER A 500 7.22 -0.58 7.71
CA SER A 500 7.06 0.14 6.44
C SER A 500 5.59 0.21 6.00
N VAL A 501 4.80 -0.81 6.34
CA VAL A 501 3.35 -0.86 6.11
C VAL A 501 2.68 0.13 7.05
N VAL A 502 2.99 0.16 8.35
CA VAL A 502 2.45 1.18 9.29
C VAL A 502 2.72 2.62 8.83
N ALA A 503 3.95 2.93 8.39
CA ALA A 503 4.29 4.26 7.88
C ALA A 503 3.65 4.59 6.51
N SER A 504 3.52 3.58 5.64
CA SER A 504 2.82 3.71 4.35
C SER A 504 1.31 3.84 4.55
N PHE A 505 0.75 3.19 5.58
CA PHE A 505 -0.64 3.27 6.00
C PHE A 505 -0.99 4.66 6.52
N VAL A 506 -0.20 5.25 7.41
CA VAL A 506 -0.43 6.64 7.85
C VAL A 506 -0.46 7.61 6.66
N SER A 507 0.37 7.35 5.64
CA SER A 507 0.39 8.11 4.39
C SER A 507 -0.82 7.80 3.50
N LEU A 508 -1.19 6.53 3.30
CA LEU A 508 -2.30 6.07 2.45
C LEU A 508 -3.68 6.36 3.05
N LEU A 509 -3.87 6.18 4.36
CA LEU A 509 -5.06 6.53 5.14
C LEU A 509 -5.34 8.04 5.16
N SER A 510 -4.31 8.86 4.95
CA SER A 510 -4.45 10.32 4.78
C SER A 510 -4.82 10.73 3.34
N LEU A 511 -4.76 9.79 2.39
CA LEU A 511 -4.73 10.06 0.95
C LEU A 511 -5.79 9.28 0.15
N ALA A 512 -6.36 8.22 0.71
CA ALA A 512 -7.29 7.29 0.03
C ALA A 512 -8.72 7.30 0.59
N ARG A 513 -9.06 8.19 1.54
CA ARG A 513 -10.36 8.23 2.25
C ARG A 513 -11.64 8.28 1.39
N ASP A 514 -11.53 8.47 0.07
CA ASP A 514 -12.67 8.79 -0.80
C ASP A 514 -12.77 7.91 -2.07
N GLN A 515 -11.99 6.85 -2.24
CA GLN A 515 -12.01 6.06 -3.49
C GLN A 515 -11.85 4.56 -3.26
N SER A 516 -12.89 3.80 -3.61
CA SER A 516 -12.81 2.35 -3.81
C SER A 516 -11.70 2.01 -4.81
N VAL A 517 -10.95 0.95 -4.53
CA VAL A 517 -9.98 0.39 -5.49
C VAL A 517 -10.68 -0.37 -6.62
N TYR A 518 -11.93 -0.77 -6.42
CA TYR A 518 -12.69 -1.55 -7.38
C TYR A 518 -13.16 -0.70 -8.56
N ALA A 519 -13.02 -1.24 -9.78
CA ALA A 519 -13.53 -0.64 -11.02
C ALA A 519 -15.02 -0.90 -11.25
N ARG A 520 -15.58 -1.89 -10.56
CA ARG A 520 -16.99 -2.32 -10.59
C ARG A 520 -17.38 -2.87 -9.21
N PRO A 521 -18.68 -2.95 -8.87
CA PRO A 521 -19.11 -3.56 -7.61
C PRO A 521 -18.56 -5.00 -7.46
N PRO A 522 -17.93 -5.35 -6.33
CA PRO A 522 -17.25 -6.64 -6.18
C PRO A 522 -18.20 -7.84 -6.13
N ALA A 523 -19.46 -7.66 -5.72
CA ALA A 523 -20.49 -8.71 -5.75
C ALA A 523 -21.05 -9.00 -7.16
N GLU A 524 -20.62 -8.28 -8.19
CA GLU A 524 -21.03 -8.50 -9.57
C GLU A 524 -20.01 -9.33 -10.38
N GLY A 525 -20.50 -9.95 -11.46
CA GLY A 525 -19.67 -10.67 -12.42
C GLY A 525 -18.98 -11.92 -11.83
N ALA A 526 -17.83 -12.28 -12.42
CA ALA A 526 -17.09 -13.48 -12.02
C ALA A 526 -16.56 -13.39 -10.58
N LEU A 527 -16.15 -12.20 -10.13
CA LEU A 527 -15.66 -12.01 -8.75
C LEU A 527 -16.77 -12.29 -7.74
N GLY A 528 -17.95 -11.70 -7.89
CA GLY A 528 -19.08 -11.95 -6.99
C GLY A 528 -19.54 -13.42 -6.97
N VAL A 529 -19.49 -14.12 -8.10
CA VAL A 529 -19.76 -15.57 -8.13
C VAL A 529 -18.75 -16.33 -7.27
N ARG A 530 -17.45 -16.08 -7.45
CA ARG A 530 -16.41 -16.75 -6.67
C ARG A 530 -16.44 -16.36 -5.19
N LEU A 531 -16.76 -15.12 -4.85
CA LEU A 531 -16.91 -14.69 -3.45
C LEU A 531 -18.02 -15.48 -2.75
N ARG A 532 -19.18 -15.64 -3.39
CA ARG A 532 -20.29 -16.45 -2.87
C ARG A 532 -19.94 -17.93 -2.69
N GLU A 533 -19.19 -18.50 -3.63
CA GLU A 533 -18.71 -19.89 -3.54
C GLU A 533 -17.76 -20.12 -2.36
N ASN A 534 -17.12 -19.06 -1.85
CA ASN A 534 -16.21 -19.12 -0.72
C ASN A 534 -16.86 -18.73 0.62
N VAL A 535 -18.17 -18.52 0.67
CA VAL A 535 -18.88 -18.36 1.95
C VAL A 535 -19.09 -19.74 2.59
N PRO A 536 -18.55 -20.02 3.79
CA PRO A 536 -18.80 -21.27 4.49
C PRO A 536 -20.28 -21.34 4.89
N THR A 537 -20.97 -22.43 4.57
CA THR A 537 -22.40 -22.58 4.85
C THR A 537 -22.73 -23.86 5.62
N GLY A 538 -21.68 -24.60 6.01
CA GLY A 538 -21.80 -25.92 6.59
C GLY A 538 -22.05 -27.01 5.54
N PRO A 539 -22.46 -28.22 5.96
CA PRO A 539 -22.72 -28.60 7.35
C PRO A 539 -21.46 -28.58 8.21
N PHE A 540 -21.61 -28.30 9.50
CA PHE A 540 -20.56 -28.47 10.50
C PHE A 540 -20.91 -29.68 11.37
N PRO A 541 -20.23 -30.83 11.22
CA PRO A 541 -20.57 -32.05 11.96
C PRO A 541 -20.17 -31.98 13.44
N MET A 542 -19.42 -30.95 13.82
CA MET A 542 -18.98 -30.63 15.17
C MET A 542 -19.62 -29.32 15.67
N PRO A 543 -19.59 -29.05 16.98
CA PRO A 543 -19.99 -27.76 17.53
C PRO A 543 -19.18 -26.59 16.99
N VAL A 544 -19.85 -25.46 16.75
CA VAL A 544 -19.23 -24.21 16.30
C VAL A 544 -19.56 -23.07 17.26
N LEU A 545 -18.53 -22.39 17.76
CA LEU A 545 -18.62 -21.13 18.48
C LEU A 545 -18.24 -19.98 17.52
N LEU A 546 -19.13 -19.00 17.42
CA LEU A 546 -18.96 -17.76 16.67
C LEU A 546 -18.92 -16.59 17.65
N ALA A 547 -17.81 -15.89 17.74
CA ALA A 547 -17.66 -14.71 18.59
C ALA A 547 -17.57 -13.44 17.73
N GLN A 548 -18.21 -12.35 18.16
CA GLN A 548 -18.19 -11.06 17.45
C GLN A 548 -18.10 -9.88 18.43
N GLY A 549 -17.18 -8.95 18.18
CA GLY A 549 -17.17 -7.65 18.89
C GLY A 549 -18.21 -6.70 18.27
N GLU A 550 -19.01 -6.01 19.08
CA GLU A 550 -20.06 -5.10 18.58
C GLU A 550 -19.52 -3.74 18.11
N ALA A 551 -18.25 -3.43 18.42
CA ALA A 551 -17.55 -2.23 17.95
C ALA A 551 -16.64 -2.50 16.74
N ASP A 552 -16.78 -3.66 16.10
CA ASP A 552 -15.97 -4.03 14.92
C ASP A 552 -16.32 -3.18 13.69
N GLU A 553 -15.32 -2.46 13.17
CA GLU A 553 -15.43 -1.58 11.98
C GLU A 553 -14.92 -2.24 10.68
N LEU A 554 -14.48 -3.51 10.74
CA LEU A 554 -13.99 -4.27 9.59
C LEU A 554 -14.94 -5.41 9.24
N ILE A 555 -15.25 -6.28 10.20
CA ILE A 555 -16.25 -7.32 10.07
C ILE A 555 -17.49 -6.85 10.82
N LEU A 556 -18.40 -6.22 10.07
CA LEU A 556 -19.51 -5.50 10.69
C LEU A 556 -20.43 -6.46 11.47
N PRO A 557 -20.79 -6.14 12.73
CA PRO A 557 -21.67 -6.98 13.54
C PRO A 557 -23.03 -7.27 12.87
N THR A 558 -23.52 -6.32 12.07
CA THR A 558 -24.75 -6.48 11.28
C THR A 558 -24.64 -7.57 10.23
N ASP A 559 -23.48 -7.66 9.58
CA ASP A 559 -23.21 -8.60 8.50
C ASP A 559 -23.00 -9.99 9.10
N GLN A 560 -22.23 -10.06 10.19
CA GLN A 560 -22.04 -11.29 10.95
C GLN A 560 -23.35 -11.83 11.53
N GLY A 561 -24.20 -10.97 12.10
CA GLY A 561 -25.53 -11.37 12.57
C GLY A 561 -26.42 -11.87 11.44
N SER A 562 -26.33 -11.27 10.24
CA SER A 562 -27.05 -11.73 9.05
C SER A 562 -26.56 -13.10 8.58
N TYR A 563 -25.24 -13.34 8.60
CA TYR A 563 -24.65 -14.64 8.31
C TYR A 563 -25.13 -15.72 9.29
N VAL A 564 -25.08 -15.45 10.60
CA VAL A 564 -25.58 -16.36 11.65
C VAL A 564 -27.05 -16.69 11.42
N ASN A 565 -27.90 -15.68 11.17
CA ASN A 565 -29.32 -15.89 10.90
C ASN A 565 -29.57 -16.81 9.69
N ARG A 566 -28.75 -16.73 8.63
CA ARG A 566 -28.85 -17.64 7.48
C ARG A 566 -28.45 -19.07 7.83
N LEU A 567 -27.39 -19.27 8.62
CA LEU A 567 -27.02 -20.60 9.14
C LEU A 567 -28.15 -21.20 9.98
N CYS A 568 -28.68 -20.42 10.92
CA CYS A 568 -29.80 -20.81 11.78
C CYS A 568 -31.04 -21.20 10.96
N ALA A 569 -31.39 -20.40 9.95
CA ALA A 569 -32.51 -20.68 9.06
C ALA A 569 -32.29 -21.93 8.19
N ALA A 570 -31.04 -22.29 7.91
CA ALA A 570 -30.65 -23.51 7.22
C ALA A 570 -30.57 -24.74 8.15
N GLY A 571 -30.87 -24.59 9.44
CA GLY A 571 -30.83 -25.67 10.44
C GLY A 571 -29.44 -25.98 10.98
N VAL A 572 -28.45 -25.12 10.72
CA VAL A 572 -27.10 -25.22 11.28
C VAL A 572 -27.12 -24.65 12.70
N SER A 573 -26.66 -25.43 13.67
CA SER A 573 -26.57 -25.02 15.06
C SER A 573 -25.22 -24.37 15.34
N VAL A 574 -25.25 -23.12 15.80
CA VAL A 574 -24.06 -22.37 16.23
C VAL A 574 -24.31 -21.76 17.63
N ASP A 575 -23.25 -21.71 18.44
CA ASP A 575 -23.16 -20.90 19.66
C ASP A 575 -22.65 -19.52 19.23
N PHE A 576 -23.51 -18.49 19.26
CA PHE A 576 -23.13 -17.14 18.84
C PHE A 576 -23.02 -16.21 20.05
N ARG A 577 -21.89 -15.54 20.19
CA ARG A 577 -21.59 -14.64 21.31
C ARG A 577 -21.16 -13.27 20.82
N SER A 578 -21.74 -12.24 21.41
CA SER A 578 -21.48 -10.83 21.08
C SER A 578 -20.84 -10.12 22.27
N TYR A 579 -19.85 -9.26 22.01
CA TYR A 579 -19.06 -8.56 23.03
C TYR A 579 -19.18 -7.04 22.80
N PRO A 580 -19.99 -6.31 23.60
CA PRO A 580 -20.36 -4.91 23.32
C PRO A 580 -19.20 -3.91 23.20
N ASP A 581 -18.18 -4.04 24.05
CA ASP A 581 -17.07 -3.07 24.14
C ASP A 581 -15.80 -3.53 23.39
N ARG A 582 -15.93 -4.53 22.51
CA ARG A 582 -14.83 -5.09 21.74
C ARG A 582 -14.92 -4.72 20.27
N ASP A 583 -13.81 -4.24 19.72
CA ASP A 583 -13.60 -4.03 18.29
C ASP A 583 -12.97 -5.28 17.63
N HIS A 584 -12.53 -5.14 16.38
CA HIS A 584 -11.98 -6.24 15.60
C HIS A 584 -10.77 -6.93 16.28
N LEU A 585 -9.86 -6.17 16.89
CA LEU A 585 -8.61 -6.70 17.45
C LEU A 585 -8.74 -6.96 18.96
N SER A 586 -9.33 -6.02 19.69
CA SER A 586 -9.53 -6.14 21.14
C SER A 586 -10.42 -7.30 21.53
N LEU A 587 -11.18 -7.89 20.59
CA LEU A 587 -11.92 -9.14 20.79
C LEU A 587 -11.00 -10.31 21.17
N VAL A 588 -9.78 -10.37 20.63
CA VAL A 588 -8.82 -11.48 20.83
C VAL A 588 -7.59 -11.07 21.63
N GLU A 589 -7.58 -9.85 22.18
CA GLU A 589 -6.54 -9.41 23.12
C GLU A 589 -6.68 -10.11 24.48
N PRO A 590 -5.57 -10.27 25.25
CA PRO A 590 -5.57 -10.95 26.54
C PRO A 590 -6.61 -10.44 27.55
N GLU A 591 -6.97 -9.16 27.49
CA GLU A 591 -7.95 -8.52 28.36
C GLU A 591 -9.41 -8.81 27.97
N SER A 592 -9.65 -9.51 26.87
CA SER A 592 -10.99 -9.85 26.39
C SER A 592 -11.65 -10.93 27.25
N GLU A 593 -12.94 -10.73 27.58
CA GLU A 593 -13.76 -11.72 28.26
C GLU A 593 -13.87 -13.02 27.45
N LEU A 594 -13.72 -12.93 26.12
CA LEU A 594 -13.68 -14.08 25.22
C LEU A 594 -12.55 -15.05 25.56
N ILE A 595 -11.40 -14.60 26.10
CA ILE A 595 -10.24 -15.48 26.28
C ILE A 595 -10.53 -16.59 27.29
N ASP A 596 -11.12 -16.24 28.44
CA ASP A 596 -11.51 -17.24 29.45
C ASP A 596 -12.61 -18.18 28.91
N GLU A 597 -13.56 -17.62 28.16
CA GLU A 597 -14.63 -18.39 27.53
C GLU A 597 -14.13 -19.34 26.43
N LEU A 598 -13.19 -18.90 25.60
CA LEU A 598 -12.53 -19.67 24.55
C LEU A 598 -11.84 -20.89 25.15
N LEU A 599 -11.07 -20.68 26.22
CA LEU A 599 -10.36 -21.73 26.93
C LEU A 599 -11.35 -22.69 27.61
N SER A 600 -12.37 -22.21 28.31
CA SER A 600 -13.38 -23.07 28.92
C SER A 600 -14.15 -23.89 27.89
N TRP A 601 -14.60 -23.25 26.80
CA TRP A 601 -15.35 -23.90 25.74
C TRP A 601 -14.53 -24.97 25.03
N THR A 602 -13.24 -24.70 24.81
CA THR A 602 -12.30 -25.66 24.21
C THR A 602 -12.07 -26.87 25.12
N ALA A 603 -11.88 -26.64 26.43
CA ALA A 603 -11.77 -27.71 27.41
C ALA A 603 -13.01 -28.62 27.41
N ASP A 604 -14.21 -28.01 27.39
CA ASP A 604 -15.47 -28.75 27.32
C ASP A 604 -15.59 -29.63 26.06
N ARG A 605 -14.97 -29.24 24.93
CA ARG A 605 -14.93 -30.06 23.71
C ARG A 605 -14.01 -31.26 23.87
N PHE A 606 -12.83 -31.06 24.43
CA PHE A 606 -11.90 -32.16 24.73
C PHE A 606 -12.46 -33.13 25.77
N ASP A 607 -13.24 -32.64 26.74
CA ASP A 607 -13.90 -33.48 27.75
C ASP A 607 -15.18 -34.17 27.24
N GLY A 608 -15.59 -33.93 25.99
CA GLY A 608 -16.80 -34.50 25.40
C GLY A 608 -18.11 -33.99 26.03
N ALA A 609 -18.07 -32.80 26.63
CA ALA A 609 -19.23 -32.22 27.29
C ALA A 609 -20.34 -31.89 26.28
N PRO A 610 -21.61 -32.16 26.61
CA PRO A 610 -22.73 -31.84 25.74
C PRO A 610 -22.77 -30.35 25.41
N VAL A 611 -23.02 -30.02 24.14
CA VAL A 611 -23.26 -28.63 23.75
C VAL A 611 -24.72 -28.30 23.99
N THR A 612 -24.96 -27.38 24.92
CA THR A 612 -26.31 -26.91 25.25
C THR A 612 -26.63 -25.66 24.45
N GLY A 613 -27.65 -25.74 23.60
CA GLY A 613 -28.14 -24.59 22.84
C GLY A 613 -27.66 -24.52 21.39
N GLY A 614 -28.46 -23.85 20.58
CA GLY A 614 -28.22 -23.65 19.16
C GLY A 614 -29.19 -22.66 18.55
N CYS A 615 -28.64 -21.82 17.66
CA CYS A 615 -29.25 -20.88 16.71
C CYS A 615 -29.50 -19.42 17.15
N GLY A 616 -28.59 -18.85 17.95
CA GLY A 616 -28.55 -17.42 18.28
C GLY A 616 -28.46 -17.17 19.78
#